data_AF-A0A932WDW4-F1
#
_entry.id   AF-A0A932WDW4-F1
#
_cell.length_a   1.000
_cell.length_b   1.000
_cell.length_c   1.000
_cell.angle_alpha   90.00
_cell.angle_beta   90.00
_cell.angle_gamma   90.00
#
_symmetry.space_group_name_H-M   'P 1'
#
loop_
_entity.id
_entity.type
_entity.pdbx_description
1 polymer ?
#
loop_
_entity_poly.entity_id
_entity_poly.type
_entity_poly.pdbx_seq_one_letter_code
_entity_poly.pdbx_strand_id
1 'polypeptide(L)'
;EFHYETEIYPIDFRGRRIKADDRESIERPSLPERSSPKEKQVDVGLASSMLYYAAIPGAYEAAIAVIGDEDYVPALQLVRRLGKRVMIASVRGSCDEIYIDPIDPKRVRDVDTIFLNDLLDDIRLDYEPVVVECQSERHQGERTFSTRYRPRPGQRVYCPQCRLMYAEDRAATEAELNQAIDTNLLSRVLPGYKAGRVARLIAARGYGFIRSDDGSDFFFHASSLRDVEYQSLSERQFVQFVVNEEPSEHNQWRGNVREVRLLEAP
;
A
#
# COMPACT_ATOMS: atom_id res chain seq x y z
N GLU A 1 17.23 -27.85 -14.51
CA GLU A 1 16.46 -26.72 -15.05
C GLU A 1 15.02 -27.18 -15.18
N PHE A 2 14.06 -26.43 -14.63
CA PHE A 2 12.64 -26.78 -14.70
C PHE A 2 12.00 -25.99 -15.84
N HIS A 3 11.20 -26.66 -16.68
CA HIS A 3 10.43 -26.00 -17.74
C HIS A 3 8.99 -25.81 -17.26
N TYR A 4 8.49 -24.58 -17.35
CA TYR A 4 7.13 -24.23 -16.94
C TYR A 4 6.32 -23.78 -18.15
N GLU A 5 5.11 -24.27 -18.25
CA GLU A 5 4.10 -23.81 -19.20
C GLU A 5 2.87 -23.35 -18.41
N THR A 6 2.23 -22.28 -18.83
CA THR A 6 1.12 -21.65 -18.10
C THR A 6 -0.11 -21.57 -18.97
N GLU A 7 -1.18 -22.20 -18.52
CA GLU A 7 -2.49 -22.13 -19.15
C GLU A 7 -3.34 -21.05 -18.47
N ILE A 8 -3.83 -20.08 -19.24
CA ILE A 8 -4.58 -18.92 -18.74
C ILE A 8 -5.93 -18.84 -19.45
N TYR A 9 -7.00 -18.75 -18.65
CA TYR A 9 -8.36 -18.53 -19.12
C TYR A 9 -8.82 -17.13 -18.72
N PRO A 10 -8.64 -16.11 -19.59
CA PRO A 10 -8.93 -14.73 -19.23
C PRO A 10 -10.43 -14.50 -19.04
N ILE A 11 -10.78 -13.86 -17.93
CA ILE A 11 -12.15 -13.38 -17.68
C ILE A 11 -12.18 -11.86 -17.89
N ASP A 12 -12.99 -11.42 -18.86
CA ASP A 12 -13.30 -10.01 -19.02
C ASP A 12 -14.51 -9.65 -18.13
N PHE A 13 -14.22 -9.04 -16.99
CA PHE A 13 -15.24 -8.53 -16.08
C PHE A 13 -15.93 -7.25 -16.61
N ARG A 14 -15.51 -6.70 -17.77
CA ARG A 14 -16.05 -5.48 -18.40
C ARG A 14 -16.19 -4.31 -17.44
N GLY A 15 -15.23 -4.16 -16.53
CA GLY A 15 -15.22 -3.12 -15.50
C GLY A 15 -16.25 -3.29 -14.39
N ARG A 16 -17.00 -4.40 -14.33
CA ARG A 16 -17.91 -4.72 -13.23
C ARG A 16 -17.17 -5.51 -12.16
N ARG A 17 -17.27 -5.05 -10.91
CA ARG A 17 -16.81 -5.83 -9.76
C ARG A 17 -17.90 -6.85 -9.44
N ILE A 18 -17.58 -8.15 -9.48
CA ILE A 18 -18.50 -9.19 -8.98
C ILE A 18 -18.69 -8.95 -7.48
N LYS A 19 -19.88 -8.54 -7.08
CA LYS A 19 -20.29 -8.53 -5.67
C LYS A 19 -20.63 -9.96 -5.26
N ALA A 20 -20.60 -10.27 -3.97
CA ALA A 20 -21.03 -11.57 -3.46
C ALA A 20 -22.44 -11.95 -3.97
N ASP A 21 -23.36 -10.98 -4.01
CA ASP A 21 -24.72 -11.13 -4.54
C ASP A 21 -24.81 -11.43 -6.06
N ASP A 22 -23.74 -11.10 -6.82
CA ASP A 22 -23.67 -11.37 -8.26
C ASP A 22 -23.27 -12.85 -8.54
N ARG A 23 -22.79 -13.59 -7.54
CA ARG A 23 -22.50 -15.04 -7.64
C ARG A 23 -23.77 -15.90 -7.61
N GLU A 24 -24.81 -15.43 -6.91
CA GLU A 24 -26.05 -16.19 -6.69
C GLU A 24 -27.20 -15.81 -7.63
N SER A 25 -27.09 -14.72 -8.41
CA SER A 25 -28.19 -14.22 -9.24
C SER A 25 -28.15 -14.77 -10.67
N ILE A 26 -28.45 -16.07 -10.82
CA ILE A 26 -28.79 -16.68 -12.11
C ILE A 26 -30.18 -16.22 -12.61
N GLU A 27 -31.01 -15.58 -11.78
CA GLU A 27 -32.38 -15.22 -12.15
C GLU A 27 -32.68 -13.72 -11.92
N ARG A 28 -32.22 -12.85 -12.82
CA ARG A 28 -32.82 -11.51 -12.98
C ARG A 28 -33.23 -11.30 -14.45
N PRO A 29 -34.54 -11.29 -14.78
CA PRO A 29 -35.02 -11.28 -16.16
C PRO A 29 -34.87 -9.95 -16.93
N SER A 30 -34.17 -8.95 -16.38
CA SER A 30 -34.15 -7.59 -16.94
C SER A 30 -32.76 -7.07 -17.35
N LEU A 31 -31.73 -7.93 -17.35
CA LEU A 31 -30.41 -7.59 -17.87
C LEU A 31 -30.24 -8.14 -19.29
N PRO A 32 -29.73 -7.35 -20.25
CA PRO A 32 -29.47 -7.85 -21.60
C PRO A 32 -28.52 -9.05 -21.53
N GLU A 33 -28.91 -10.16 -22.16
CA GLU A 33 -28.39 -11.55 -22.08
C GLU A 33 -26.88 -11.76 -22.38
N ARG A 34 -26.05 -10.72 -22.42
CA ARG A 34 -24.70 -10.80 -23.01
C ARG A 34 -23.53 -10.63 -22.07
N SER A 35 -23.71 -10.74 -20.75
CA SER A 35 -22.64 -10.28 -19.88
C SER A 35 -22.65 -10.79 -18.43
N SER A 36 -22.83 -12.07 -18.17
CA SER A 36 -22.12 -12.66 -17.02
C SER A 36 -20.72 -13.05 -17.50
N PRO A 37 -19.63 -12.70 -16.79
CA PRO A 37 -18.35 -13.35 -17.04
C PRO A 37 -18.57 -14.86 -16.94
N LYS A 38 -18.08 -15.61 -17.92
CA LYS A 38 -18.30 -17.05 -18.05
C LYS A 38 -17.40 -17.82 -17.06
N GLU A 39 -17.56 -17.54 -15.76
CA GLU A 39 -16.83 -18.19 -14.66
C GLU A 39 -16.86 -19.72 -14.82
N LYS A 40 -18.05 -20.29 -15.04
CA LYS A 40 -18.23 -21.73 -15.31
C LYS A 40 -17.43 -22.26 -16.51
N GLN A 41 -17.13 -21.44 -17.51
CA GLN A 41 -16.29 -21.89 -18.65
C GLN A 41 -14.81 -21.89 -18.30
N VAL A 42 -14.38 -21.07 -17.35
CA VAL A 42 -13.02 -21.11 -16.82
C VAL A 42 -12.80 -22.40 -16.05
N ASP A 43 -13.73 -22.77 -15.16
CA ASP A 43 -13.56 -23.98 -14.34
C ASP A 43 -13.49 -25.23 -15.20
N VAL A 44 -14.45 -25.34 -16.12
CA VAL A 44 -14.50 -26.44 -17.11
C VAL A 44 -13.25 -26.43 -18.01
N GLY A 45 -12.80 -25.27 -18.48
CA GLY A 45 -11.62 -25.15 -19.33
C GLY A 45 -10.35 -25.61 -18.62
N LEU A 46 -10.14 -25.15 -17.38
CA LEU A 46 -8.96 -25.44 -16.58
C LEU A 46 -8.92 -26.94 -16.22
N ALA A 47 -10.03 -27.52 -15.77
CA ALA A 47 -10.13 -28.95 -15.49
C ALA A 47 -9.91 -29.80 -16.76
N SER A 48 -10.51 -29.40 -17.89
CA SER A 48 -10.40 -30.13 -19.16
C SER A 48 -8.97 -30.15 -19.69
N SER A 49 -8.28 -29.00 -19.70
CA SER A 49 -6.90 -28.92 -20.17
C SER A 49 -5.93 -29.67 -19.27
N MET A 50 -6.11 -29.55 -17.96
CA MET A 50 -5.30 -30.29 -16.99
C MET A 50 -5.38 -31.80 -17.25
N LEU A 51 -6.58 -32.34 -17.48
CA LEU A 51 -6.81 -33.75 -17.80
C LEU A 51 -6.32 -34.14 -19.20
N TYR A 52 -6.57 -33.31 -20.21
CA TYR A 52 -6.13 -33.55 -21.58
C TYR A 52 -4.62 -33.73 -21.65
N TYR A 53 -3.86 -32.79 -21.09
CA TYR A 53 -2.41 -32.89 -21.04
C TYR A 53 -1.92 -33.99 -20.08
N ALA A 54 -2.66 -34.30 -19.00
CA ALA A 54 -2.30 -35.42 -18.13
C ALA A 54 -2.29 -36.76 -18.88
N ALA A 55 -3.23 -36.93 -19.82
CA ALA A 55 -3.37 -38.15 -20.60
C ALA A 55 -2.29 -38.31 -21.69
N ILE A 56 -1.61 -37.23 -22.08
CA ILE A 56 -0.53 -37.26 -23.07
C ILE A 56 0.79 -37.64 -22.36
N PRO A 57 1.45 -38.75 -22.75
CA PRO A 57 2.73 -39.13 -22.20
C PRO A 57 3.77 -38.02 -22.40
N GLY A 58 4.45 -37.63 -21.32
CA GLY A 58 5.51 -36.61 -21.36
C GLY A 58 5.06 -35.15 -21.48
N ALA A 59 3.76 -34.84 -21.55
CA ALA A 59 3.30 -33.44 -21.66
C ALA A 59 3.66 -32.60 -20.43
N TYR A 60 3.44 -33.14 -19.23
CA TYR A 60 3.97 -32.58 -17.98
C TYR A 60 4.17 -33.68 -16.93
N GLU A 61 4.98 -33.40 -15.90
CA GLU A 61 5.20 -34.31 -14.75
C GLU A 61 4.46 -33.86 -13.49
N ALA A 62 4.25 -32.55 -13.34
CA ALA A 62 3.55 -31.95 -12.22
C ALA A 62 2.59 -30.86 -12.72
N ALA A 63 1.39 -30.82 -12.14
CA ALA A 63 0.44 -29.72 -12.29
C ALA A 63 0.50 -28.84 -11.04
N ILE A 64 0.56 -27.53 -11.24
CA ILE A 64 0.39 -26.53 -10.17
C ILE A 64 -0.93 -25.81 -10.44
N ALA A 65 -1.95 -26.12 -9.66
CA ALA A 65 -3.29 -25.56 -9.84
C ALA A 65 -3.50 -24.36 -8.91
N VAL A 66 -3.81 -23.19 -9.46
CA VAL A 66 -4.22 -22.02 -8.68
C VAL A 66 -5.74 -22.04 -8.52
N ILE A 67 -6.23 -22.62 -7.42
CA ILE A 67 -7.65 -22.91 -7.20
C ILE A 67 -8.03 -22.69 -5.73
N GLY A 68 -9.34 -22.53 -5.48
CA GLY A 68 -9.90 -22.47 -4.12
C GLY A 68 -11.15 -23.32 -3.93
N ASP A 69 -11.87 -23.63 -5.01
CA ASP A 69 -13.16 -24.33 -4.99
C ASP A 69 -13.00 -25.87 -4.96
N GLU A 70 -13.84 -26.57 -4.20
CA GLU A 70 -13.85 -28.04 -4.08
C GLU A 70 -14.24 -28.78 -5.38
N ASP A 71 -14.85 -28.08 -6.34
CA ASP A 71 -15.30 -28.66 -7.62
C ASP A 71 -14.17 -29.32 -8.44
N TYR A 72 -12.91 -28.98 -8.19
CA TYR A 72 -11.76 -29.57 -8.86
C TYR A 72 -11.33 -30.93 -8.32
N VAL A 73 -11.84 -31.37 -7.16
CA VAL A 73 -11.45 -32.65 -6.52
C VAL A 73 -11.45 -33.84 -7.49
N PRO A 74 -12.47 -34.07 -8.33
CA PRO A 74 -12.47 -35.19 -9.28
C PRO A 74 -11.34 -35.08 -10.33
N ALA A 75 -11.08 -33.87 -10.84
CA ALA A 75 -10.04 -33.64 -11.84
C ALA A 75 -8.65 -33.90 -11.23
N LEU A 76 -8.37 -33.37 -10.04
CA LEU A 76 -7.09 -33.56 -9.34
C LEU A 76 -6.83 -35.05 -9.06
N GLN A 77 -7.83 -35.79 -8.60
CA GLN A 77 -7.72 -37.23 -8.37
C GLN A 77 -7.41 -38.00 -9.65
N LEU A 78 -8.05 -37.66 -10.78
CA LEU A 78 -7.80 -38.30 -12.07
C LEU A 78 -6.39 -38.00 -12.59
N VAL A 79 -5.94 -36.75 -12.48
CA VAL A 79 -4.57 -36.35 -12.85
C VAL A 79 -3.53 -37.13 -12.04
N ARG A 80 -3.74 -37.31 -10.74
CA ARG A 80 -2.88 -38.15 -9.89
C ARG A 80 -2.92 -39.62 -10.28
N ARG A 81 -4.10 -40.16 -10.63
CA ARG A 81 -4.22 -41.55 -11.13
C ARG A 81 -3.51 -41.76 -12.47
N LEU A 82 -3.38 -40.71 -13.28
CA LEU A 82 -2.57 -40.71 -14.51
C LEU A 82 -1.06 -40.58 -14.23
N GLY A 83 -0.64 -40.61 -12.97
CA GLY A 83 0.76 -40.61 -12.55
C GLY A 83 1.40 -39.23 -12.51
N LYS A 84 0.61 -38.16 -12.61
CA LYS A 84 1.12 -36.79 -12.49
C LYS A 84 1.12 -36.34 -11.03
N ARG A 85 2.12 -35.55 -10.66
CA ARG A 85 2.13 -34.87 -9.35
C ARG A 85 1.19 -33.66 -9.38
N VAL A 86 0.52 -33.38 -8.28
CA VAL A 86 -0.40 -32.25 -8.14
C VAL A 86 0.00 -31.40 -6.96
N MET A 87 0.19 -30.11 -7.22
CA MET A 87 0.44 -29.06 -6.25
C MET A 87 -0.70 -28.06 -6.34
N ILE A 88 -1.14 -27.55 -5.20
CA ILE A 88 -2.24 -26.58 -5.14
C ILE A 88 -1.67 -25.27 -4.60
N ALA A 89 -1.96 -24.18 -5.28
CA ALA A 89 -1.69 -22.83 -4.83
C ALA A 89 -3.04 -22.11 -4.58
N SER A 90 -3.18 -21.45 -3.44
CA SER A 90 -4.44 -20.79 -3.08
C SER A 90 -4.25 -19.55 -2.22
N VAL A 91 -5.36 -18.85 -1.93
CA VAL A 91 -5.40 -17.67 -1.06
C VAL A 91 -6.11 -18.01 0.24
N ARG A 92 -5.51 -17.66 1.38
CA ARG A 92 -6.08 -17.86 2.71
C ARG A 92 -7.46 -17.18 2.81
N GLY A 93 -8.44 -17.89 3.35
CA GLY A 93 -9.82 -17.42 3.47
C GLY A 93 -10.67 -17.57 2.21
N SER A 94 -10.10 -18.02 1.08
CA SER A 94 -10.85 -18.39 -0.14
C SER A 94 -10.58 -19.83 -0.60
N CYS A 95 -9.72 -20.56 0.12
CA CYS A 95 -9.39 -21.95 -0.11
C CYS A 95 -10.32 -22.84 0.68
N ASP A 96 -10.91 -23.85 0.03
CA ASP A 96 -11.70 -24.88 0.69
C ASP A 96 -10.85 -25.71 1.67
N GLU A 97 -11.48 -26.18 2.75
CA GLU A 97 -10.85 -26.97 3.81
C GLU A 97 -10.24 -28.28 3.28
N ILE A 98 -10.83 -28.86 2.23
CA ILE A 98 -10.37 -30.10 1.60
C ILE A 98 -8.92 -30.02 1.10
N TYR A 99 -8.46 -28.82 0.73
CA TYR A 99 -7.11 -28.60 0.21
C TYR A 99 -6.09 -28.32 1.31
N ILE A 100 -6.52 -27.99 2.52
CA ILE A 100 -5.63 -27.61 3.62
C ILE A 100 -5.54 -28.69 4.71
N ASP A 101 -6.48 -29.64 4.73
CA ASP A 101 -6.48 -30.76 5.66
C ASP A 101 -5.13 -31.52 5.57
N PRO A 102 -4.34 -31.59 6.66
CA PRO A 102 -3.06 -32.32 6.70
C PRO A 102 -3.21 -33.82 6.44
N ILE A 103 -4.39 -34.39 6.68
CA ILE A 103 -4.68 -35.81 6.43
C ILE A 103 -4.84 -36.06 4.92
N ASP A 104 -5.28 -35.06 4.15
CA ASP A 104 -5.66 -35.17 2.73
C ASP A 104 -6.50 -36.44 2.44
N PRO A 105 -7.69 -36.58 3.05
CA PRO A 105 -8.48 -37.81 2.95
C PRO A 105 -8.91 -38.11 1.51
N LYS A 106 -9.03 -37.07 0.68
CA LYS A 106 -9.44 -37.16 -0.72
C LYS A 106 -8.25 -37.34 -1.66
N ARG A 107 -7.02 -37.31 -1.16
CA ARG A 107 -5.80 -37.47 -1.94
C ARG A 107 -5.81 -36.52 -3.15
N VAL A 108 -5.95 -35.23 -2.91
CA VAL A 108 -6.00 -34.21 -3.97
C VAL A 108 -4.65 -33.57 -4.27
N ARG A 109 -3.65 -33.72 -3.39
CA ARG A 109 -2.33 -33.08 -3.52
C ARG A 109 -1.18 -34.00 -3.12
N ASP A 110 0.01 -33.71 -3.65
CA ASP A 110 1.26 -34.43 -3.31
C ASP A 110 2.16 -33.64 -2.36
N VAL A 111 1.86 -32.34 -2.16
CA VAL A 111 2.59 -31.43 -1.25
C VAL A 111 1.59 -30.57 -0.48
N ASP A 112 2.08 -29.87 0.53
CA ASP A 112 1.30 -28.86 1.25
C ASP A 112 0.88 -27.71 0.35
N THR A 113 -0.36 -27.26 0.54
CA THR A 113 -0.94 -26.18 -0.24
C THR A 113 -0.13 -24.93 -0.07
N ILE A 114 0.29 -24.36 -1.20
CA ILE A 114 1.09 -23.15 -1.27
C ILE A 114 0.15 -21.97 -1.12
N PHE A 115 0.30 -21.20 -0.04
CA PHE A 115 -0.49 -19.98 0.11
C PHE A 115 0.21 -18.80 -0.56
N LEU A 116 -0.45 -18.18 -1.53
CA LEU A 116 0.05 -16.98 -2.21
C LEU A 116 0.25 -15.81 -1.23
N ASN A 117 -0.49 -15.81 -0.11
CA ASN A 117 -0.33 -14.86 0.98
C ASN A 117 1.08 -14.87 1.59
N ASP A 118 1.74 -16.03 1.59
CA ASP A 118 3.06 -16.20 2.20
C ASP A 118 4.18 -15.75 1.24
N LEU A 119 3.82 -15.44 -0.02
CA LEU A 119 4.72 -15.01 -1.10
C LEU A 119 4.46 -13.55 -1.53
N LEU A 120 3.73 -12.78 -0.73
CA LEU A 120 3.32 -11.41 -1.11
C LEU A 120 4.49 -10.47 -1.38
N ASP A 121 5.61 -10.66 -0.67
CA ASP A 121 6.82 -9.83 -0.86
C ASP A 121 7.51 -10.12 -2.20
N ASP A 122 7.31 -11.31 -2.77
CA ASP A 122 7.88 -11.77 -4.04
C ASP A 122 6.91 -11.58 -5.22
N ILE A 123 5.60 -11.43 -4.95
CA ILE A 123 4.58 -11.26 -5.99
C ILE A 123 4.43 -9.78 -6.33
N ARG A 124 4.70 -9.45 -7.59
CA ARG A 124 4.43 -8.12 -8.14
C ARG A 124 3.23 -8.15 -9.07
N LEU A 125 2.28 -7.27 -8.83
CA LEU A 125 1.22 -6.98 -9.79
C LEU A 125 1.82 -6.30 -11.01
N ASP A 126 1.78 -7.00 -12.14
CA ASP A 126 2.21 -6.46 -13.42
C ASP A 126 1.03 -6.30 -14.37
N TYR A 127 0.86 -5.09 -14.88
CA TYR A 127 -0.18 -4.77 -15.84
C TYR A 127 0.43 -4.56 -17.21
N GLU A 128 -0.26 -5.06 -18.24
CA GLU A 128 0.07 -4.72 -19.61
C GLU A 128 -0.02 -3.20 -19.82
N PRO A 129 0.94 -2.60 -20.57
CA PRO A 129 0.92 -1.18 -20.86
C PRO A 129 -0.34 -0.79 -21.65
N VAL A 130 -1.05 0.22 -21.16
CA VAL A 130 -2.20 0.85 -21.83
C VAL A 130 -1.83 2.27 -22.26
N VAL A 131 -2.38 2.70 -23.39
CA VAL A 131 -2.26 4.09 -23.84
C VAL A 131 -3.36 4.91 -23.18
N VAL A 132 -2.98 5.97 -22.50
CA VAL A 132 -3.89 6.89 -21.80
C VAL A 132 -3.58 8.33 -22.17
N GLU A 133 -4.54 9.23 -21.95
CA GLU A 133 -4.39 10.66 -22.21
C GLU A 133 -4.14 11.44 -20.91
N CYS A 134 -3.17 12.36 -20.94
CA CYS A 134 -2.89 13.29 -19.85
C CYS A 134 -3.98 14.36 -19.73
N GLN A 135 -4.57 14.46 -18.54
CA GLN A 135 -5.65 15.38 -18.17
C GLN A 135 -5.14 16.59 -17.37
N SER A 136 -3.85 16.92 -17.47
CA SER A 136 -3.33 18.18 -16.95
C SER A 136 -3.76 19.35 -17.85
N GLU A 137 -4.19 20.44 -17.21
CA GLU A 137 -4.51 21.71 -17.86
C GLU A 137 -3.26 22.40 -18.41
N ARG A 138 -2.11 22.19 -17.77
CA ARG A 138 -0.81 22.80 -18.12
C ARG A 138 0.08 21.89 -18.98
N HIS A 139 -0.48 20.81 -19.53
CA HIS A 139 0.25 19.87 -20.39
C HIS A 139 0.73 20.55 -21.67
N GLN A 140 1.97 20.26 -22.09
CA GLN A 140 2.55 20.74 -23.34
C GLN A 140 2.95 19.56 -24.24
N GLY A 141 2.60 19.62 -25.53
CA GLY A 141 2.92 18.57 -26.50
C GLY A 141 1.90 17.43 -26.56
N GLU A 142 2.35 16.24 -26.98
CA GLU A 142 1.51 15.06 -27.14
C GLU A 142 0.95 14.59 -25.79
N ARG A 143 -0.39 14.46 -25.71
CA ARG A 143 -1.10 14.11 -24.46
C ARG A 143 -1.14 12.61 -24.19
N THR A 144 -0.97 11.79 -25.21
CA THR A 144 -1.00 10.33 -25.11
C THR A 144 0.31 9.79 -24.60
N PHE A 145 0.25 8.86 -23.64
CA PHE A 145 1.43 8.16 -23.16
C PHE A 145 1.08 6.73 -22.74
N SER A 146 2.07 5.85 -22.81
CA SER A 146 1.94 4.46 -22.35
C SER A 146 2.19 4.36 -20.84
N THR A 147 1.33 3.62 -20.14
CA THR A 147 1.47 3.38 -18.71
C THR A 147 0.95 2.01 -18.32
N ARG A 148 1.57 1.39 -17.31
CA ARG A 148 1.04 0.17 -16.66
C ARG A 148 0.00 0.53 -15.58
N TYR A 149 -0.21 1.81 -15.31
CA TYR A 149 -1.18 2.27 -14.33
C TYR A 149 -2.60 2.25 -14.89
N ARG A 150 -3.51 1.51 -14.25
CA ARG A 150 -4.94 1.54 -14.59
C ARG A 150 -5.69 2.54 -13.67
N PRO A 151 -6.07 3.73 -14.16
CA PRO A 151 -6.82 4.70 -13.36
C PRO A 151 -8.22 4.18 -13.03
N ARG A 152 -8.75 4.56 -11.86
CA ARG A 152 -10.14 4.27 -11.51
C ARG A 152 -11.09 5.10 -12.38
N PRO A 153 -12.36 4.68 -12.58
CA PRO A 153 -13.36 5.49 -13.26
C PRO A 153 -13.43 6.90 -12.65
N GLY A 154 -13.30 7.93 -13.49
CA GLY A 154 -13.30 9.34 -13.06
C GLY A 154 -12.01 9.85 -12.42
N GLN A 155 -11.00 9.01 -12.22
CA GLN A 155 -9.71 9.45 -11.68
C GLN A 155 -8.89 10.18 -12.75
N ARG A 156 -8.39 11.36 -12.41
CA ARG A 156 -7.52 12.13 -13.31
C ARG A 156 -6.19 11.44 -13.55
N VAL A 157 -5.72 11.44 -14.80
CA VAL A 157 -4.45 10.85 -15.21
C VAL A 157 -3.45 11.92 -15.64
N TYR A 158 -2.20 11.80 -15.20
CA TYR A 158 -1.15 12.75 -15.51
C TYR A 158 0.10 12.04 -16.04
N CYS A 159 0.69 12.60 -17.09
CA CYS A 159 1.97 12.11 -17.62
C CYS A 159 3.10 12.30 -16.58
N PRO A 160 4.24 11.61 -16.72
CA PRO A 160 5.39 11.75 -15.80
C PRO A 160 5.83 13.20 -15.57
N GLN A 161 5.91 14.00 -16.64
CA GLN A 161 6.31 15.41 -16.56
C GLN A 161 5.31 16.26 -15.77
N CYS A 162 4.01 16.12 -16.04
CA CYS A 162 2.99 16.86 -15.31
C CYS A 162 2.95 16.45 -13.82
N ARG A 163 3.22 15.18 -13.50
CA ARG A 163 3.31 14.73 -12.10
C ARG A 163 4.46 15.40 -11.34
N LEU A 164 5.62 15.55 -11.98
CA LEU A 164 6.77 16.25 -11.38
C LEU A 164 6.44 17.73 -11.13
N MET A 165 5.91 18.41 -12.15
CA MET A 165 5.51 19.82 -12.04
C MET A 165 4.50 20.06 -10.91
N TYR A 166 3.43 19.26 -10.81
CA TYR A 166 2.47 19.41 -9.71
C TYR A 166 3.07 19.07 -8.35
N ALA A 167 4.05 18.16 -8.27
CA ALA A 167 4.75 17.87 -7.03
C ALA A 167 5.61 19.06 -6.58
N GLU A 168 6.31 19.70 -7.51
CA GLU A 168 7.10 20.92 -7.27
C GLU A 168 6.22 22.08 -6.84
N ASP A 169 5.14 22.38 -7.58
CA ASP A 169 4.18 23.43 -7.22
C ASP A 169 3.63 23.22 -5.80
N ARG A 170 3.23 21.99 -5.48
CA ARG A 170 2.70 21.66 -4.16
C ARG A 170 3.73 21.83 -3.06
N ALA A 171 4.99 21.44 -3.31
CA ALA A 171 6.09 21.63 -2.37
C ALA A 171 6.42 23.13 -2.18
N ALA A 172 6.39 23.91 -3.26
CA ALA A 172 6.59 25.36 -3.19
C ALA A 172 5.48 26.06 -2.41
N THR A 173 4.21 25.76 -2.69
CA THR A 173 3.06 26.30 -1.93
C THR A 173 3.11 25.88 -0.47
N GLU A 174 3.48 24.64 -0.16
CA GLU A 174 3.65 24.17 1.22
C GLU A 174 4.78 24.92 1.93
N ALA A 175 5.90 25.16 1.25
CA ALA A 175 7.00 25.96 1.77
C ALA A 175 6.61 27.42 2.01
N GLU A 176 5.91 28.06 1.08
CA GLU A 176 5.40 29.43 1.22
C GLU A 176 4.42 29.55 2.39
N LEU A 177 3.47 28.61 2.51
CA LEU A 177 2.52 28.58 3.62
C LEU A 177 3.23 28.39 4.96
N ASN A 178 4.18 27.44 5.03
CA ASN A 178 4.99 27.23 6.23
C ASN A 178 5.78 28.49 6.58
N GLN A 179 6.41 29.14 5.60
CA GLN A 179 7.15 30.39 5.83
C GLN A 179 6.23 31.52 6.33
N ALA A 180 5.00 31.62 5.81
CA ALA A 180 4.02 32.61 6.27
C ALA A 180 3.55 32.33 7.70
N ILE A 181 3.31 31.06 8.06
CA ILE A 181 2.99 30.63 9.42
C ILE A 181 4.15 30.98 10.36
N ASP A 182 5.39 30.63 9.98
CA ASP A 182 6.60 30.91 10.75
C ASP A 182 6.74 32.42 11.01
N THR A 183 6.56 33.24 9.97
CA THR A 183 6.62 34.70 10.08
C THR A 183 5.54 35.25 11.02
N ASN A 184 4.31 34.72 10.95
CA ASN A 184 3.22 35.12 11.84
C ASN A 184 3.53 34.75 13.30
N LEU A 185 3.99 33.53 13.55
CA LEU A 185 4.33 33.04 14.89
C LEU A 185 5.50 33.82 15.49
N LEU A 186 6.52 34.14 14.68
CA LEU A 186 7.65 34.97 15.09
C LEU A 186 7.22 36.38 15.52
N SER A 187 6.23 36.96 14.85
CA SER A 187 5.69 38.27 15.23
C SER A 187 4.98 38.29 16.60
N ARG A 188 4.59 37.12 17.13
CA ARG A 188 3.89 36.97 18.42
C ARG A 188 4.83 36.71 19.60
N VAL A 189 6.13 36.58 19.36
CA VAL A 189 7.13 36.30 20.39
C VAL A 189 7.20 37.47 21.37
N LEU A 190 7.06 37.17 22.65
CA LEU A 190 7.11 38.17 23.70
C LEU A 190 8.52 38.76 23.85
N PRO A 191 8.66 40.06 24.19
CA PRO A 191 9.96 40.66 24.48
C PRO A 191 10.71 39.88 25.57
N GLY A 192 11.97 39.51 25.31
CA GLY A 192 12.79 38.70 26.21
C GLY A 192 12.68 37.18 26.02
N TYR A 193 11.84 36.71 25.10
CA TYR A 193 11.76 35.32 24.68
C TYR A 193 12.50 35.11 23.34
N LYS A 194 13.08 33.92 23.15
CA LYS A 194 13.56 33.39 21.87
C LYS A 194 12.48 32.48 21.25
N ALA A 195 12.50 32.34 19.93
CA ALA A 195 11.63 31.43 19.20
C ALA A 195 12.39 30.17 18.76
N GLY A 196 11.64 29.08 18.59
CA GLY A 196 12.16 27.84 18.03
C GLY A 196 11.08 26.78 17.86
N ARG A 197 11.51 25.60 17.42
CA ARG A 197 10.65 24.42 17.23
C ARG A 197 11.09 23.28 18.13
N VAL A 198 10.13 22.50 18.63
CA VAL A 198 10.43 21.25 19.34
C VAL A 198 11.08 20.28 18.36
N ALA A 199 12.37 20.00 18.55
CA ALA A 199 13.14 19.13 17.68
C ALA A 199 12.93 17.65 18.03
N ARG A 200 12.79 17.34 19.33
CA ARG A 200 12.61 15.97 19.81
C ARG A 200 11.94 15.94 21.18
N LEU A 201 11.06 14.95 21.39
CA LEU A 201 10.43 14.67 22.69
C LEU A 201 10.80 13.26 23.16
N ILE A 202 11.18 13.12 24.43
CA ILE A 202 11.50 11.81 25.03
C ILE A 202 10.49 11.54 26.14
N ALA A 203 9.32 11.04 25.72
CA ALA A 203 8.15 10.87 26.58
C ALA A 203 8.42 10.02 27.83
N ALA A 204 9.24 8.97 27.71
CA ALA A 204 9.60 8.10 28.83
C ALA A 204 10.35 8.81 29.98
N ARG A 205 10.92 10.00 29.73
CA ARG A 205 11.73 10.74 30.70
C ARG A 205 11.29 12.20 30.91
N GLY A 206 10.22 12.66 30.25
CA GLY A 206 9.61 13.97 30.50
C GLY A 206 10.49 15.18 30.14
N TYR A 207 11.33 15.07 29.10
CA TYR A 207 12.14 16.19 28.60
C TYR A 207 12.23 16.20 27.08
N GLY A 208 12.59 17.35 26.53
CA GLY A 208 12.74 17.54 25.09
C GLY A 208 13.83 18.53 24.72
N PHE A 209 13.99 18.72 23.41
CA PHE A 209 14.94 19.66 22.82
C PHE A 209 14.20 20.63 21.92
N ILE A 210 14.57 21.91 21.99
CA ILE A 210 14.07 22.98 21.12
C ILE A 210 15.22 23.42 20.24
N ARG A 211 15.00 23.42 18.92
CA ARG A 211 15.91 24.03 17.97
C ARG A 211 15.46 25.47 17.74
N SER A 212 16.30 26.42 18.11
CA SER A 212 16.03 27.83 17.86
C SER A 212 16.25 28.18 16.40
N ASP A 213 15.69 29.30 15.96
CA ASP A 213 15.87 29.81 14.60
C ASP A 213 17.33 30.22 14.31
N ASP A 214 18.12 30.48 15.36
CA ASP A 214 19.58 30.70 15.26
C ASP A 214 20.39 29.42 15.02
N GLY A 215 19.73 28.25 14.99
CA GLY A 215 20.33 26.95 14.78
C GLY A 215 20.84 26.26 16.04
N SER A 216 20.75 26.91 17.21
CA SER A 216 21.18 26.35 18.49
C SER A 216 20.14 25.41 19.07
N ASP A 217 20.59 24.31 19.67
CA ASP A 217 19.73 23.34 20.35
C ASP A 217 19.72 23.61 21.88
N PHE A 218 18.51 23.70 22.43
CA PHE A 218 18.26 23.96 23.85
C PHE A 218 17.51 22.80 24.50
N PHE A 219 17.91 22.45 25.72
CA PHE A 219 17.25 21.43 26.53
C PHE A 219 16.16 22.06 27.40
N PHE A 220 14.99 21.42 27.45
CA PHE A 220 13.93 21.76 28.40
C PHE A 220 13.39 20.51 29.09
N HIS A 221 13.00 20.67 30.35
CA HIS A 221 12.30 19.63 31.11
C HIS A 221 10.80 19.95 31.15
N ALA A 222 9.93 18.95 31.37
CA ALA A 222 8.48 19.16 31.48
C ALA A 222 8.10 20.22 32.54
N SER A 223 8.92 20.39 33.58
CA SER A 223 8.74 21.42 34.60
C SER A 223 8.97 22.86 34.11
N SER A 224 9.63 23.03 32.97
CA SER A 224 9.86 24.35 32.35
C SER A 224 8.69 24.80 31.47
N LEU A 225 7.70 23.93 31.21
CA LEU A 225 6.51 24.25 30.41
C LEU A 225 5.56 25.16 31.20
N ARG A 226 5.00 26.17 30.52
CA ARG A 226 3.97 27.06 31.04
C ARG A 226 2.75 27.02 30.13
N ASP A 227 1.59 26.93 30.75
CA ASP A 227 0.29 26.98 30.08
C ASP A 227 0.06 25.85 29.04
N VAL A 228 0.89 24.79 29.06
CA VAL A 228 0.79 23.62 28.18
C VAL A 228 1.27 22.37 28.91
N GLU A 229 0.59 21.24 28.66
CA GLU A 229 0.98 19.94 29.19
C GLU A 229 2.02 19.26 28.30
N TYR A 230 2.97 18.53 28.89
CA TYR A 230 3.99 17.83 28.11
C TYR A 230 3.40 16.82 27.11
N GLN A 231 2.26 16.21 27.43
CA GLN A 231 1.60 15.20 26.59
C GLN A 231 0.92 15.78 25.35
N SER A 232 0.60 17.08 25.34
CA SER A 232 0.00 17.75 24.18
C SER A 232 1.05 18.30 23.21
N LEU A 233 2.34 18.27 23.59
CA LEU A 233 3.43 18.66 22.72
C LEU A 233 3.69 17.63 21.63
N SER A 234 3.97 18.14 20.43
CA SER A 234 4.38 17.36 19.28
C SER A 234 5.70 17.90 18.72
N GLU A 235 6.50 17.02 18.13
CA GLU A 235 7.68 17.45 17.39
C GLU A 235 7.27 18.41 16.26
N ARG A 236 8.16 19.36 15.94
CA ARG A 236 7.98 20.47 14.99
C ARG A 236 7.01 21.58 15.41
N GLN A 237 6.38 21.52 16.58
CA GLN A 237 5.57 22.63 17.09
C GLN A 237 6.44 23.85 17.43
N PHE A 238 5.90 25.03 17.16
CA PHE A 238 6.52 26.30 17.53
C PHE A 238 6.34 26.61 19.01
N VAL A 239 7.43 27.07 19.61
CA VAL A 239 7.47 27.49 21.00
C VAL A 239 8.26 28.78 21.13
N GLN A 240 7.88 29.59 22.10
CA GLN A 240 8.70 30.69 22.59
C GLN A 240 9.27 30.31 23.94
N PHE A 241 10.50 30.71 24.23
CA PHE A 241 11.19 30.28 25.43
C PHE A 241 12.22 31.28 25.95
N VAL A 242 12.50 31.21 27.25
CA VAL A 242 13.53 32.04 27.92
C VAL A 242 14.75 31.17 28.23
N VAL A 243 15.90 31.56 27.68
CA VAL A 243 17.17 30.88 27.92
C VAL A 243 17.68 31.21 29.32
N ASN A 244 18.10 30.18 30.06
CA ASN A 244 18.79 30.31 31.34
C ASN A 244 20.31 30.31 31.14
N GLU A 245 20.81 29.36 30.35
CA GLU A 245 22.23 29.22 30.01
C GLU A 245 22.36 29.02 28.50
N GLU A 246 23.27 29.74 27.85
CA GLU A 246 23.56 29.56 26.43
C GLU A 246 24.48 28.35 26.21
N PRO A 247 24.32 27.63 25.08
CA PRO A 247 25.23 26.55 24.72
C PRO A 247 26.64 27.11 24.49
N SER A 248 27.67 26.46 25.05
CA SER A 248 29.08 26.87 24.92
C SER A 248 29.91 25.86 24.13
N GLU A 249 31.05 26.28 23.56
CA GLU A 249 31.92 25.44 22.73
C GLU A 249 32.42 24.16 23.43
N HIS A 250 32.57 24.19 24.76
CA HIS A 250 32.97 23.02 25.56
C HIS A 250 31.80 22.10 25.94
N ASN A 251 30.57 22.53 25.72
CA ASN A 251 29.36 21.83 26.14
C ASN A 251 28.22 22.08 25.14
N GLN A 252 28.48 21.69 23.89
CA GLN A 252 27.68 21.97 22.69
C GLN A 252 26.20 21.52 22.76
N TRP A 253 25.81 20.82 23.83
CA TRP A 253 24.53 20.14 23.98
C TRP A 253 23.67 20.59 25.19
N ARG A 254 24.04 21.65 25.93
CA ARG A 254 23.33 21.98 27.19
C ARG A 254 23.13 23.48 27.43
N GLY A 255 22.58 24.21 26.45
CA GLY A 255 21.81 25.40 26.80
C GLY A 255 20.52 24.96 27.53
N ASN A 256 20.21 25.53 28.69
CA ASN A 256 19.00 25.17 29.44
C ASN A 256 17.95 26.27 29.34
N VAL A 257 16.69 25.86 29.24
CA VAL A 257 15.55 26.76 29.14
C VAL A 257 14.82 26.87 30.48
N ARG A 258 14.63 28.10 30.93
CA ARG A 258 13.89 28.41 32.18
C ARG A 258 12.38 28.26 31.99
N GLU A 259 11.87 28.72 30.86
CA GLU A 259 10.43 28.81 30.59
C GLU A 259 10.16 28.55 29.11
N VAL A 260 9.17 27.72 28.80
CA VAL A 260 8.71 27.38 27.46
C VAL A 260 7.20 27.58 27.40
N ARG A 261 6.72 28.31 26.38
CA ARG A 261 5.31 28.50 26.07
C ARG A 261 5.06 28.10 24.62
N LEU A 262 3.89 27.52 24.35
CA LEU A 262 3.49 27.17 22.99
C LEU A 262 3.11 28.44 22.21
N LEU A 263 3.51 28.51 20.94
CA LEU A 263 3.01 29.50 19.99
C LEU A 263 1.96 28.81 19.12
N GLU A 264 0.69 28.98 19.47
CA GLU A 264 -0.41 28.39 18.70
C GLU A 264 -0.63 29.15 17.39
N ALA A 265 -0.72 28.39 16.29
CA ALA A 265 -1.34 28.86 15.07
C ALA A 265 -2.85 29.07 15.32
N PRO A 266 -3.48 30.09 14.72
CA PRO A 266 -4.91 30.33 14.88
C PRO A 266 -5.79 29.16 14.40
#